data_AF-A0A960JDG7-F1
#
_entry.id   AF-A0A960JDG7-F1
#
_cell.length_a   1.000
_cell.length_b   1.000
_cell.length_c   1.000
_cell.angle_alpha   90.00
_cell.angle_beta   90.00
_cell.angle_gamma   90.00
#
_symmetry.space_group_name_H-M   'P 1'
#
loop_
_entity.id
_entity.type
_entity.pdbx_description
1 polymer ?
#
loop_
_entity_poly.entity_id
_entity_poly.type
_entity_poly.pdbx_seq_one_letter_code
_entity_poly.pdbx_strand_id
1 'polypeptide(L)'
;MTKPELNRRLSSLDATFLYLEKKECPLHIGSTSVFEGKVSLKSLTKHIEDRLHLIPRYQQKVVPDPFHIAHPTWEFDEDFDIRNHIFEIKRRGTVSLADLAEISGEKMTEVMDRSKP
;
A
#
# COMPACT_ATOMS: atom_id res chain seq x y z
N MET A 1 -22.16 0.08 12.65
CA MET A 1 -20.73 0.30 12.97
C MET A 1 -20.45 1.78 12.82
N THR A 2 -19.98 2.44 13.88
CA THR A 2 -19.55 3.83 13.84
C THR A 2 -18.35 3.97 12.91
N LYS A 3 -18.39 4.94 11.99
CA LYS A 3 -17.29 5.21 11.06
C LYS A 3 -16.08 5.66 11.90
N PRO A 4 -14.88 5.06 11.74
CA PRO A 4 -13.72 5.49 12.51
C PRO A 4 -13.43 6.96 12.20
N GLU A 5 -13.27 7.79 13.23
CA GLU A 5 -12.70 9.14 13.04
C GLU A 5 -11.24 8.99 12.67
N LEU A 6 -10.91 9.30 11.41
CA LEU A 6 -9.56 9.28 10.91
C LEU A 6 -8.95 10.67 11.05
N ASN A 7 -7.80 10.76 11.71
CA ASN A 7 -7.02 11.98 11.73
C ASN A 7 -6.60 12.34 10.31
N ARG A 8 -6.97 13.55 9.88
CA ARG A 8 -6.61 14.07 8.55
C ARG A 8 -5.12 14.38 8.47
N ARG A 9 -4.53 15.01 9.50
CA ARG A 9 -3.09 15.30 9.52
C ARG A 9 -2.31 14.11 10.06
N LEU A 10 -1.13 13.86 9.50
CA LEU A 10 -0.24 12.83 10.01
C LEU A 10 0.12 13.14 11.46
N SER A 11 0.13 12.11 12.30
CA SER A 11 0.72 12.23 13.63
C SER A 11 2.22 12.46 13.51
N SER A 12 2.86 12.97 14.57
CA SER A 12 4.32 13.14 14.57
C SER A 12 5.06 11.83 14.35
N LEU A 13 4.50 10.71 14.83
CA LEU A 13 5.07 9.38 14.59
C LEU A 13 4.97 9.00 13.11
N ASP A 14 3.78 9.08 12.51
CA ASP A 14 3.59 8.74 11.08
C ASP A 14 4.44 9.62 10.17
N ALA A 15 4.52 10.91 10.47
CA ALA A 15 5.33 11.87 9.70
C ALA A 15 6.82 11.52 9.76
N THR A 16 7.30 10.98 10.89
CA THR A 16 8.70 10.57 11.04
C THR A 16 9.09 9.48 10.03
N PHE A 17 8.20 8.50 9.76
CA PHE A 17 8.45 7.50 8.72
C PHE A 17 8.64 8.15 7.35
N LEU A 18 7.79 9.12 6.99
CA LEU A 18 7.91 9.82 5.71
C LEU A 18 9.22 10.61 5.57
N TYR A 19 9.67 11.24 6.67
CA TYR A 19 10.86 12.08 6.71
C TYR A 19 12.17 11.29 6.74
N LEU A 20 12.18 10.13 7.39
CA LEU A 20 13.37 9.29 7.52
C LEU A 20 13.56 8.33 6.34
N GLU A 21 12.49 8.03 5.60
CA GLU A 21 12.56 7.13 4.45
C GLU A 21 13.51 7.67 3.37
N LYS A 22 14.37 6.77 2.88
CA LYS A 22 15.32 7.02 1.79
C LYS A 22 15.26 5.87 0.80
N LYS A 23 15.86 6.05 -0.37
CA LYS A 23 15.93 4.98 -1.39
C LYS A 23 16.63 3.73 -0.87
N GLU A 24 17.63 3.91 -0.02
CA GLU A 24 18.42 2.84 0.59
C GLU A 24 17.75 2.27 1.87
N CYS A 25 16.70 2.93 2.36
CA CYS A 25 15.97 2.54 3.57
C CYS A 25 14.47 2.85 3.38
N PRO A 26 13.74 2.03 2.59
CA PRO A 26 12.27 2.09 2.53
C PRO A 26 11.68 1.77 3.90
N LEU A 27 10.62 2.49 4.30
CA LEU A 27 10.01 2.32 5.62
C LEU A 27 8.57 1.79 5.55
N HIS A 28 8.19 1.19 4.44
CA HIS A 28 6.94 0.46 4.30
C HIS A 28 7.07 -0.96 4.87
N ILE A 29 5.92 -1.57 5.18
CA ILE A 29 5.83 -2.96 5.63
C ILE A 29 5.07 -3.78 4.60
N GLY A 30 5.33 -5.08 4.58
CA GLY A 30 4.47 -6.02 3.89
C GLY A 30 4.71 -7.44 4.31
N SER A 31 3.94 -8.35 3.72
CA SER A 31 3.92 -9.76 4.10
C SER A 31 3.74 -10.62 2.87
N THR A 32 4.37 -11.78 2.87
CA THR A 32 4.20 -12.81 1.84
C THR A 32 3.46 -14.00 2.43
N SER A 33 2.49 -14.54 1.69
CA SER A 33 1.62 -15.62 2.15
C SER A 33 1.31 -16.60 1.02
N VAL A 34 1.22 -17.88 1.37
CA VAL A 34 0.82 -18.96 0.45
C VAL A 34 -0.60 -19.37 0.78
N PHE A 35 -1.45 -19.44 -0.23
CA PHE A 35 -2.85 -19.82 -0.11
C PHE A 35 -3.10 -21.18 -0.75
N GLU A 36 -3.98 -21.98 -0.15
CA GLU A 36 -4.49 -23.19 -0.77
C GLU A 36 -5.56 -22.86 -1.83
N GLY A 37 -5.60 -23.65 -2.91
CA GLY A 37 -6.56 -23.48 -3.99
C GLY A 37 -6.11 -22.48 -5.07
N LYS A 38 -7.05 -22.09 -5.94
CA LYS A 38 -6.80 -21.16 -7.05
C LYS A 38 -7.35 -19.78 -6.72
N VAL A 39 -6.45 -18.80 -6.58
CA VAL A 39 -6.81 -17.39 -6.46
C VAL A 39 -6.63 -16.73 -7.82
N SER A 40 -7.72 -16.21 -8.40
CA SER A 40 -7.63 -15.42 -9.64
C SER A 40 -7.47 -13.94 -9.30
N LEU A 41 -6.77 -13.18 -10.15
CA LEU A 41 -6.65 -11.73 -10.02
C LEU A 41 -8.03 -11.06 -9.87
N LYS A 42 -9.00 -11.50 -10.69
CA LYS A 42 -10.38 -10.99 -10.67
C LYS A 42 -11.07 -11.24 -9.32
N SER A 43 -10.99 -12.46 -8.79
CA SER A 43 -11.62 -12.80 -7.51
C SER A 43 -10.96 -12.08 -6.33
N LEU A 44 -9.62 -11.94 -6.35
CA LEU A 44 -8.89 -11.22 -5.32
C LEU A 44 -9.22 -9.72 -5.33
N THR A 45 -9.21 -9.11 -6.52
CA THR A 45 -9.55 -7.68 -6.70
C THR A 45 -10.95 -7.40 -6.18
N LYS A 46 -11.94 -8.20 -6.59
CA LYS A 46 -13.31 -8.06 -6.09
C LYS A 46 -13.42 -8.25 -4.58
N HIS A 47 -12.68 -9.20 -4.02
CA HIS A 47 -12.69 -9.46 -2.57
C HIS A 47 -12.21 -8.24 -1.76
N ILE A 48 -11.18 -7.54 -2.25
CA ILE A 48 -10.64 -6.33 -1.63
C ILE A 48 -11.60 -5.15 -1.86
N GLU A 49 -12.07 -4.95 -3.09
CA GLU A 49 -13.06 -3.92 -3.46
C GLU A 49 -14.28 -3.92 -2.54
N ASP A 50 -14.89 -5.11 -2.35
CA ASP A 50 -16.10 -5.28 -1.56
C ASP A 50 -15.90 -4.86 -0.08
N ARG A 51 -14.65 -4.74 0.40
CA ARG A 51 -14.29 -4.37 1.79
C ARG A 51 -13.57 -3.03 1.92
N LEU A 52 -13.19 -2.39 0.82
CA LEU A 52 -12.36 -1.19 0.85
C LEU A 52 -13.03 -0.03 1.61
N HIS A 53 -14.36 0.03 1.57
CA HIS A 53 -15.16 1.00 2.33
C HIS A 53 -15.00 0.89 3.87
N LEU A 54 -14.53 -0.26 4.37
CA LEU A 54 -14.24 -0.47 5.79
C LEU A 54 -12.91 0.16 6.20
N ILE A 55 -12.04 0.50 5.24
CA ILE A 55 -10.70 1.05 5.49
C ILE A 55 -10.50 2.30 4.61
N PRO A 56 -11.18 3.44 4.92
CA PRO A 56 -11.12 4.64 4.07
C PRO A 56 -9.71 5.19 3.85
N ARG A 57 -8.77 4.91 4.76
CA ARG A 57 -7.36 5.31 4.65
C ARG A 57 -6.68 4.76 3.38
N TYR A 58 -7.09 3.60 2.88
CA TYR A 58 -6.47 2.98 1.69
C TYR A 58 -6.83 3.67 0.37
N GLN A 59 -7.73 4.67 0.42
CA GLN A 59 -8.10 5.51 -0.72
C GLN A 59 -7.51 6.92 -0.58
N GLN A 60 -6.56 7.11 0.33
CA GLN A 60 -5.98 8.41 0.63
C GLN A 60 -4.48 8.42 0.35
N LYS A 61 -4.00 9.50 -0.26
CA LYS A 61 -2.58 9.77 -0.47
C LYS A 61 -2.07 10.83 0.50
N VAL A 62 -0.75 10.85 0.71
CA VAL A 62 -0.09 11.84 1.55
C VAL A 62 0.16 13.11 0.73
N VAL A 63 -0.41 14.23 1.17
CA VAL A 63 -0.25 15.54 0.53
C VAL A 63 0.61 16.45 1.43
N PRO A 64 1.73 16.99 0.93
CA PRO A 64 2.56 17.91 1.68
C PRO A 64 1.79 19.18 2.03
N ASP A 65 2.09 19.74 3.20
CA ASP A 65 1.60 21.08 3.55
C ASP A 65 2.18 22.11 2.57
N PRO A 66 1.37 23.02 1.99
CA PRO A 66 1.80 23.94 0.92
C PRO A 66 3.04 24.77 1.24
N PHE A 67 3.29 25.05 2.52
CA PHE A 67 4.44 25.84 2.97
C PHE A 67 5.39 25.05 3.87
N HIS A 68 5.17 23.74 4.01
CA HIS A 68 5.93 22.87 4.91
C HIS A 68 5.97 23.37 6.37
N ILE A 69 4.94 24.10 6.82
CA ILE A 69 4.86 24.65 8.18
C ILE A 69 4.35 23.57 9.15
N ALA A 70 3.52 22.65 8.66
CA ALA A 70 2.94 21.57 9.44
C ALA A 70 3.15 20.21 8.77
N HIS A 71 2.86 19.12 9.50
CA HIS A 71 2.94 17.76 8.97
C HIS A 71 1.99 17.56 7.77
N PRO A 72 2.33 16.70 6.81
CA PRO A 72 1.45 16.34 5.69
C PRO A 72 0.06 15.89 6.12
N THR A 73 -0.89 15.94 5.19
CA THR A 73 -2.25 15.43 5.39
C THR A 73 -2.53 14.21 4.54
N TRP A 74 -3.47 13.40 5.00
CA TRP A 74 -4.11 12.36 4.21
C TRP A 74 -5.29 12.96 3.47
N GLU A 75 -5.28 12.89 2.15
CA GLU A 75 -6.35 13.37 1.29
C GLU A 75 -6.86 12.24 0.42
N PHE A 76 -8.17 12.17 0.20
CA PHE A 76 -8.73 11.20 -0.75
C PHE A 76 -8.19 11.44 -2.15
N ASP A 77 -7.86 10.37 -2.85
CA ASP A 77 -7.48 10.42 -4.24
C ASP A 77 -8.73 10.29 -5.12
N GLU A 78 -9.08 11.34 -5.87
CA GLU A 78 -10.29 11.37 -6.70
C GLU A 78 -10.22 10.36 -7.86
N ASP A 79 -9.00 10.07 -8.32
CA ASP A 79 -8.73 9.12 -9.40
C ASP A 79 -8.40 7.72 -8.86
N PHE A 80 -8.73 7.42 -7.59
CA PHE A 80 -8.40 6.14 -6.99
C PHE A 80 -9.04 4.97 -7.75
N ASP A 81 -8.21 4.00 -8.09
CA ASP A 81 -8.63 2.73 -8.67
C ASP A 81 -7.75 1.61 -8.13
N ILE A 82 -8.35 0.72 -7.33
CA ILE A 82 -7.67 -0.42 -6.70
C ILE A 82 -6.92 -1.32 -7.69
N ARG A 83 -7.34 -1.36 -8.95
CA ARG A 83 -6.67 -2.13 -10.01
C ARG A 83 -5.26 -1.60 -10.31
N ASN A 84 -4.97 -0.35 -9.96
CA ASN A 84 -3.64 0.24 -10.05
C ASN A 84 -2.72 -0.16 -8.88
N HIS A 85 -3.21 -0.92 -7.90
CA HIS A 85 -2.47 -1.35 -6.70
C HIS A 85 -2.37 -2.88 -6.59
N ILE A 86 -3.04 -3.64 -7.47
CA ILE A 86 -3.00 -5.11 -7.48
C ILE A 86 -2.34 -5.58 -8.77
N PHE A 87 -1.18 -6.22 -8.64
CA PHE A 87 -0.38 -6.68 -9.77
C PHE A 87 -0.29 -8.21 -9.81
N GLU A 88 -0.34 -8.78 -11.01
CA GLU A 88 -0.12 -10.21 -11.23
C GLU A 88 1.28 -10.43 -11.79
N ILE A 89 2.09 -11.24 -11.10
CA ILE A 89 3.40 -11.68 -11.57
C ILE A 89 3.26 -13.11 -12.11
N LYS A 90 3.49 -13.28 -13.41
CA LYS A 90 3.47 -14.60 -14.06
C LYS A 90 4.88 -15.16 -14.14
N ARG A 91 5.12 -16.31 -13.51
CA ARG A 91 6.36 -17.11 -13.72
C ARG A 91 6.04 -18.40 -14.47
N ARG A 92 7.04 -18.88 -15.21
CA ARG A 92 6.99 -20.19 -15.88
C ARG A 92 7.42 -21.27 -14.90
N GLY A 93 6.77 -22.43 -14.95
CA GLY A 93 7.10 -23.57 -14.09
C GLY A 93 6.53 -23.45 -12.67
N THR A 94 6.97 -24.35 -11.79
CA THR A 94 6.58 -24.37 -10.38
C THR A 94 7.36 -23.33 -9.60
N VAL A 95 6.68 -22.52 -8.80
CA VAL A 95 7.30 -21.50 -7.94
C VAL A 95 7.65 -22.13 -6.59
N SER A 96 8.93 -22.08 -6.21
CA SER A 96 9.40 -22.56 -4.91
C SER A 96 9.28 -21.46 -3.84
N LEU A 97 9.46 -21.83 -2.57
CA LEU A 97 9.52 -20.84 -1.47
C LEU A 97 10.72 -19.89 -1.62
N ALA A 98 11.83 -20.34 -2.21
CA ALA A 98 12.99 -19.50 -2.46
C ALA A 98 12.68 -18.43 -3.53
N ASP A 99 11.95 -18.81 -4.59
CA ASP A 99 11.47 -17.86 -5.60
C ASP A 99 10.53 -16.81 -4.99
N LEU A 100 9.64 -17.23 -4.07
CA LEU A 100 8.75 -16.29 -3.38
C LEU A 100 9.53 -15.32 -2.48
N ALA A 101 10.56 -15.78 -1.79
CA ALA A 101 11.41 -14.94 -0.96
C ALA A 101 12.19 -13.91 -1.80
N GLU A 102 12.72 -14.32 -2.95
CA GLU A 102 13.40 -13.43 -3.90
C GLU A 102 12.45 -12.33 -4.40
N ILE A 103 11.29 -12.70 -4.94
CA ILE A 103 10.29 -11.76 -5.44
C ILE A 103 9.83 -10.79 -4.34
N SER A 104 9.60 -11.32 -3.12
CA SER A 104 9.23 -10.51 -1.98
C SER A 104 10.32 -9.51 -1.61
N GLY A 105 11.60 -9.92 -1.64
CA GLY A 105 12.72 -9.05 -1.34
C GLY A 105 12.90 -7.94 -2.38
N GLU A 106 12.78 -8.28 -3.66
CA GLU A 106 12.81 -7.30 -4.76
C GLU A 106 11.72 -6.24 -4.57
N LYS A 107 10.46 -6.67 -4.33
CA LYS A 107 9.34 -5.76 -4.18
C LYS A 107 9.43 -4.89 -2.92
N MET A 108 9.93 -5.42 -1.81
CA MET A 108 10.10 -4.66 -0.56
C MET A 108 11.25 -3.64 -0.62
N THR A 109 12.13 -3.74 -1.62
CA THR A 109 13.27 -2.81 -1.78
C THR A 109 12.86 -1.52 -2.51
N GLU A 110 11.76 -1.53 -3.25
CA GLU A 110 11.28 -0.36 -4.00
C GLU A 110 10.55 0.61 -3.06
N VAL A 111 10.98 1.88 -3.03
CA VAL A 111 10.21 2.94 -2.33
C VAL A 111 8.88 3.15 -3.04
N MET A 112 7.80 3.23 -2.26
CA MET A 112 6.45 3.43 -2.80
C MET A 112 6.27 4.81 -3.46
N ASP A 113 5.44 4.85 -4.49
CA ASP A 113 5.07 6.08 -5.18
C ASP A 113 4.13 6.93 -4.31
N ARG A 114 4.66 8.03 -3.77
CA ARG A 114 3.93 8.94 -2.87
C ARG A 114 2.80 9.73 -3.55
N SER A 115 2.70 9.68 -4.88
CA SER A 115 1.58 10.31 -5.59
C SER A 115 0.30 9.47 -5.55
N LYS A 116 0.38 8.24 -5.06
CA LYS A 116 -0.72 7.27 -4.98
C LYS A 116 -1.07 6.94 -3.52
N PRO A 117 -2.30 6.47 -3.26
CA PRO A 117 -2.64 5.82 -1.99
C PRO A 117 -1.85 4.55 -1.69
#